data_AF-A9XXJ2-F1
#
_entry.id   AF-A9XXJ2-F1
#
_cell.length_a   1.000
_cell.length_b   1.000
_cell.length_c   1.000
_cell.angle_alpha   90.00
_cell.angle_beta   90.00
_cell.angle_gamma   90.00
#
_symmetry.space_group_name_H-M   'P 1'
#
loop_
_entity.id
_entity.type
_entity.pdbx_description
1 polymer ?
#
loop_
_entity_poly.entity_id
_entity_poly.type
_entity_poly.pdbx_seq_one_letter_code
_entity_poly.pdbx_strand_id
1 'polypeptide(L)'
;GRSCLIPNQGYLSEAGASLVDTKIGLKVVPKTRVVKLVSETFNYLRIDRERSRLKRAITEQFPNLRFNRMGLPPKAGSFQLFVEGYKDADYWLRRFEQDPPPAHVMRKFQLQFERLVVLDYIIRNTDRGNDNWLIKYDAPHITPRGDVDMTDPTNWQTPEVSIAAIDNGLA
;
A
#
# COMPACT_ATOMS: atom_id res chain seq x y z
N GLY A 1 14.60 -14.78 -11.28
CA GLY A 1 13.82 -13.57 -11.59
C GLY A 1 13.03 -13.79 -12.86
N ARG A 2 11.97 -13.02 -13.10
CA ARG A 2 11.20 -13.07 -14.36
C ARG A 2 12.03 -12.43 -15.48
N SER A 3 12.24 -13.14 -16.58
CA SER A 3 13.10 -12.69 -17.69
C SER A 3 12.54 -11.50 -18.46
N CYS A 4 11.22 -11.25 -18.38
CA CYS A 4 10.55 -10.12 -19.00
C CYS A 4 10.61 -8.80 -18.18
N LEU A 5 11.15 -8.83 -16.95
CA LEU A 5 11.21 -7.67 -16.08
C LEU A 5 12.64 -7.14 -15.95
N ILE A 6 12.79 -5.82 -15.87
CA ILE A 6 14.09 -5.19 -15.68
C ILE A 6 14.61 -5.50 -14.26
N PRO A 7 15.84 -6.03 -14.10
CA PRO A 7 16.37 -6.36 -12.79
C PRO A 7 16.46 -5.15 -11.85
N ASN A 8 16.12 -5.37 -10.57
CA ASN A 8 16.29 -4.41 -9.48
C ASN A 8 15.52 -3.07 -9.66
N GLN A 9 14.44 -3.07 -10.42
CA GLN A 9 13.58 -1.90 -10.62
C GLN A 9 12.18 -2.03 -10.00
N GLY A 10 11.93 -3.02 -9.15
CA GLY A 10 10.60 -3.22 -8.56
C GLY A 10 10.07 -2.00 -7.80
N TYR A 11 10.93 -1.24 -7.11
CA TYR A 11 10.52 -0.01 -6.44
C TYR A 11 10.09 1.12 -7.40
N LEU A 12 10.57 1.10 -8.64
CA LEU A 12 10.12 2.01 -9.70
C LEU A 12 8.78 1.55 -10.25
N SER A 13 8.58 0.24 -10.41
CA SER A 13 7.29 -0.35 -10.78
C SER A 13 6.20 0.04 -9.77
N GLU A 14 6.47 -0.09 -8.46
CA GLU A 14 5.56 0.31 -7.38
C GLU A 14 5.15 1.80 -7.45
N ALA A 15 6.13 2.69 -7.59
CA ALA A 15 5.87 4.11 -7.72
C ALA A 15 5.17 4.45 -9.05
N GLY A 16 5.50 3.72 -10.11
CA GLY A 16 4.91 3.84 -11.45
C GLY A 16 3.42 3.49 -11.46
N ALA A 17 3.01 2.42 -10.77
CA ALA A 17 1.61 2.05 -10.61
C ALA A 17 0.79 3.18 -9.95
N SER A 18 1.31 3.78 -8.87
CA SER A 18 0.65 4.93 -8.22
C SER A 18 0.61 6.18 -9.11
N LEU A 19 1.62 6.38 -9.95
CA LEU A 19 1.65 7.48 -10.93
C LEU A 19 0.58 7.27 -12.02
N VAL A 20 0.48 6.07 -12.59
CA VAL A 20 -0.54 5.72 -13.57
C VAL A 20 -1.93 5.89 -12.97
N ASP A 21 -2.19 5.30 -11.79
CA ASP A 21 -3.45 5.43 -11.06
C ASP A 21 -3.89 6.89 -10.90
N THR A 22 -2.97 7.76 -10.47
CA THR A 22 -3.23 9.20 -10.29
C THR A 22 -3.51 9.88 -11.64
N LYS A 23 -2.77 9.52 -12.70
CA LYS A 23 -2.86 10.15 -14.02
C LYS A 23 -4.20 9.90 -14.70
N ILE A 24 -4.76 8.70 -14.55
CA ILE A 24 -6.05 8.30 -15.14
C ILE A 24 -7.21 8.29 -14.12
N GLY A 25 -6.96 8.69 -12.88
CA GLY A 25 -8.00 8.95 -11.88
C GLY A 25 -8.70 7.71 -11.34
N LEU A 26 -8.01 6.56 -11.28
CA LEU A 26 -8.58 5.29 -10.80
C LEU A 26 -8.80 5.31 -9.27
N LYS A 27 -7.83 5.87 -8.53
CA LYS A 27 -7.87 5.99 -7.06
C LYS A 27 -7.98 4.65 -6.34
N VAL A 28 -7.29 3.63 -6.83
CA VAL A 28 -7.23 2.28 -6.22
C VAL A 28 -5.84 1.97 -5.66
N VAL A 29 -4.77 2.58 -6.17
CA VAL A 29 -3.41 2.37 -5.62
C VAL A 29 -3.17 3.34 -4.46
N PRO A 30 -2.87 2.86 -3.23
CA PRO A 30 -2.43 3.73 -2.15
C PRO A 30 -1.19 4.51 -2.58
N LYS A 31 -1.11 5.80 -2.23
CA LYS A 31 -0.08 6.69 -2.74
C LYS A 31 1.33 6.13 -2.49
N THR A 32 2.08 5.92 -3.55
CA THR A 32 3.43 5.35 -3.51
C THR A 32 4.42 6.28 -4.19
N ARG A 33 5.58 6.51 -3.56
CA ARG A 33 6.67 7.32 -4.13
C ARG A 33 8.03 6.70 -3.88
N VAL A 34 9.00 7.07 -4.71
CA VAL A 34 10.41 6.78 -4.45
C VAL A 34 10.89 7.74 -3.37
N VAL A 35 11.40 7.19 -2.27
CA VAL A 35 11.97 7.94 -1.15
C VAL A 35 13.35 7.42 -0.80
N LYS A 36 14.07 8.16 0.03
CA LYS A 36 15.35 7.74 0.61
C LYS A 36 15.23 7.75 2.13
N LEU A 37 15.40 6.59 2.76
CA LEU A 37 15.29 6.44 4.20
C LEU A 37 16.56 5.85 4.81
N VAL A 38 16.79 6.12 6.08
CA VAL A 38 17.84 5.54 6.90
C VAL A 38 17.17 4.96 8.15
N SER A 39 17.44 3.70 8.46
CA SER A 39 16.97 3.04 9.70
C SER A 39 17.93 1.94 10.11
N GLU A 40 18.25 1.83 11.39
CA GLU A 40 19.14 0.76 11.89
C GLU A 40 18.57 -0.66 11.66
N THR A 41 17.24 -0.76 11.53
CA THR A 41 16.53 -2.02 11.23
C THR A 41 16.72 -2.48 9.78
N PHE A 42 17.14 -1.60 8.86
CA PHE A 42 17.40 -2.00 7.48
C PHE A 42 18.66 -2.88 7.36
N ASN A 43 18.66 -3.76 6.36
CA ASN A 43 19.78 -4.65 6.08
C ASN A 43 20.96 -3.89 5.42
N TYR A 44 21.97 -3.52 6.19
CA TYR A 44 23.19 -2.87 5.69
C TYR A 44 24.37 -3.84 5.66
N LEU A 45 25.32 -3.59 4.76
CA LEU A 45 26.60 -4.29 4.77
C LEU A 45 27.31 -4.04 6.12
N ARG A 46 28.03 -5.06 6.61
CA ARG A 46 28.81 -4.97 7.86
C ARG A 46 29.76 -3.77 7.84
N ILE A 47 30.40 -3.53 6.70
CA ILE A 47 31.32 -2.40 6.49
C ILE A 47 30.62 -1.04 6.70
N ASP A 48 29.38 -0.88 6.23
CA ASP A 48 28.63 0.37 6.40
C ASP A 48 28.26 0.61 7.87
N ARG A 49 27.92 -0.47 8.60
CA ARG A 49 27.64 -0.41 10.03
C ARG A 49 28.88 -0.02 10.83
N GLU A 50 30.03 -0.64 10.57
CA GLU A 50 31.28 -0.29 11.26
C GLU A 50 31.76 1.12 10.92
N ARG A 51 31.65 1.54 9.65
CA ARG A 51 31.95 2.92 9.24
C ARG A 51 31.08 3.93 9.97
N SER A 52 29.78 3.65 10.11
CA SER A 52 28.86 4.50 10.85
C SER A 52 29.26 4.61 12.33
N ARG A 53 29.61 3.49 12.97
CA ARG A 53 30.06 3.47 14.39
C ARG A 53 31.37 4.23 14.59
N LEU A 54 32.35 4.00 13.72
CA LEU A 54 33.64 4.68 13.79
C LEU A 54 33.49 6.19 13.63
N LYS A 55 32.67 6.65 12.68
CA LYS A 55 32.40 8.09 12.51
C LYS A 55 31.72 8.70 13.73
N ARG A 56 30.79 7.98 14.38
CA ARG A 56 30.20 8.40 15.66
C ARG A 56 31.28 8.54 16.74
N ALA A 57 32.09 7.51 16.96
CA ALA A 57 33.15 7.52 17.96
C ALA A 57 34.19 8.65 17.74
N ILE A 58 34.61 8.90 16.49
CA ILE A 58 35.54 9.99 16.18
C ILE A 58 34.90 11.35 16.45
N THR A 59 33.61 11.52 16.13
CA THR A 59 32.91 12.79 16.37
C THR A 59 32.69 13.05 17.86
N GLU A 60 32.45 11.99 18.65
CA GLU A 60 32.37 12.06 20.11
C GLU A 60 33.71 12.41 20.75
N GLN A 61 34.82 11.86 20.23
CA GLN A 61 36.17 12.12 20.75
C GLN A 61 36.76 13.46 20.29
N PHE A 62 36.44 13.90 19.08
CA PHE A 62 36.94 15.13 18.47
C PHE A 62 35.78 15.94 17.88
N PRO A 63 35.08 16.76 18.68
CA PRO A 63 33.87 17.48 18.24
C PRO A 63 34.13 18.52 17.15
N ASN A 64 35.39 18.92 16.95
CA ASN A 64 35.82 19.82 15.88
C ASN A 64 35.87 19.13 14.50
N LEU A 65 35.92 17.79 14.47
CA LEU A 65 35.87 17.00 13.24
C LEU A 65 34.40 16.69 12.89
N ARG A 66 33.87 17.33 11.85
CA ARG A 66 32.49 17.09 11.38
C ARG A 66 32.51 16.27 10.10
N PHE A 67 31.81 15.14 10.11
CA PHE A 67 31.54 14.39 8.89
C PHE A 67 30.22 14.86 8.25
N ASN A 68 30.24 15.20 6.96
CA ASN A 68 29.05 15.66 6.22
C ASN A 68 27.89 14.64 6.17
N ARG A 69 28.18 13.35 6.43
CA ARG A 69 27.17 12.28 6.54
C ARG A 69 27.49 11.41 7.74
N MET A 70 26.78 11.69 8.82
CA MET A 70 26.76 10.88 10.04
C MET A 70 25.73 9.77 9.89
N GLY A 71 26.10 8.55 10.26
CA GLY A 71 25.18 7.40 10.24
C GLY A 71 25.29 6.50 9.00
N LEU A 72 24.27 5.64 8.86
CA LEU A 72 24.15 4.65 7.78
C LEU A 72 23.75 5.34 6.46
N PRO A 73 24.13 4.77 5.30
CA PRO A 73 23.78 5.36 4.02
C PRO A 73 22.26 5.32 3.77
N PRO A 74 21.67 6.36 3.15
CA PRO A 74 20.26 6.32 2.79
C PRO A 74 19.99 5.29 1.70
N LYS A 75 18.94 4.50 1.87
CA LYS A 75 18.46 3.52 0.88
C LYS A 75 17.29 4.09 0.10
N ALA A 76 17.39 4.06 -1.22
CA ALA A 76 16.28 4.36 -2.10
C ALA A 76 15.33 3.17 -2.17
N GLY A 77 14.02 3.44 -2.16
CA GLY A 77 12.97 2.42 -2.28
C GLY A 77 11.61 3.05 -2.45
N SER A 78 10.60 2.22 -2.71
CA SER A 78 9.20 2.62 -2.76
C SER A 78 8.68 2.76 -1.33
N PHE A 79 7.87 3.79 -1.11
CA PHE A 79 7.16 4.00 0.14
C PHE A 79 5.70 4.24 -0.18
N GLN A 80 4.88 3.25 0.14
CA GLN A 80 3.44 3.24 -0.06
C GLN A 80 2.73 3.61 1.25
N LEU A 81 1.68 4.42 1.16
CA LEU A 81 0.84 4.71 2.33
C LEU A 81 0.10 3.44 2.77
N PHE A 82 0.10 3.20 4.08
CA PHE A 82 -0.66 2.12 4.69
C PHE A 82 -2.17 2.41 4.62
N VAL A 83 -2.97 1.37 4.38
CA VAL A 83 -4.44 1.45 4.35
C VAL A 83 -5.04 0.60 5.47
N GLU A 84 -5.97 1.19 6.22
CA GLU A 84 -6.56 0.57 7.42
C GLU A 84 -7.92 -0.08 7.12
N GLY A 85 -8.22 -1.18 7.81
CA GLY A 85 -9.51 -1.87 7.70
C GLY A 85 -9.69 -2.73 6.44
N TYR A 86 -8.65 -2.85 5.62
CA TYR A 86 -8.62 -3.70 4.44
C TYR A 86 -8.25 -5.15 4.80
N LYS A 87 -8.76 -6.11 4.02
CA LYS A 87 -8.39 -7.53 4.05
C LYS A 87 -8.14 -8.03 2.63
N ASP A 88 -7.42 -9.13 2.50
CA ASP A 88 -7.16 -9.80 1.23
C ASP A 88 -8.45 -9.99 0.43
N ALA A 89 -8.40 -9.83 -0.89
CA ALA A 89 -9.59 -9.94 -1.70
C ALA A 89 -10.21 -11.35 -1.62
N ASP A 90 -9.38 -12.39 -1.61
CA ASP A 90 -9.83 -13.78 -1.44
C ASP A 90 -10.69 -13.98 -0.18
N TYR A 91 -10.34 -13.32 0.93
CA TYR A 91 -11.12 -13.37 2.17
C TYR A 91 -12.55 -12.86 1.98
N TRP A 92 -12.73 -11.75 1.28
CA TRP A 92 -14.04 -11.15 1.05
C TRP A 92 -14.81 -11.82 -0.08
N LEU A 93 -14.15 -12.21 -1.17
CA LEU A 93 -14.78 -12.89 -2.29
C LEU A 93 -15.46 -14.19 -1.85
N ARG A 94 -14.79 -15.02 -1.05
CA ARG A 94 -15.38 -16.25 -0.48
C ARG A 94 -16.62 -15.98 0.39
N ARG A 95 -16.66 -14.84 1.08
CA ARG A 95 -17.81 -14.42 1.90
C ARG A 95 -18.94 -13.92 1.04
N PHE A 96 -18.65 -13.15 -0.01
CA PHE A 96 -19.65 -12.67 -0.96
C PHE A 96 -20.29 -13.81 -1.77
N GLU A 97 -19.60 -14.94 -1.96
CA GLU A 97 -20.21 -16.14 -2.54
C GLU A 97 -21.24 -16.80 -1.60
N GLN A 98 -20.99 -16.79 -0.28
CA GLN A 98 -21.87 -17.41 0.72
C GLN A 98 -23.04 -16.48 1.10
N ASP A 99 -22.74 -15.20 1.32
CA ASP A 99 -23.70 -14.16 1.71
C ASP A 99 -23.44 -12.89 0.87
N PRO A 100 -24.08 -12.79 -0.30
CA PRO A 100 -23.86 -11.69 -1.23
C PRO A 100 -24.27 -10.32 -0.64
N PRO A 101 -23.42 -9.29 -0.73
CA PRO A 101 -23.81 -7.93 -0.38
C PRO A 101 -25.02 -7.45 -1.19
N PRO A 102 -25.74 -6.41 -0.70
CA PRO A 102 -26.82 -5.79 -1.45
C PRO A 102 -26.40 -5.37 -2.87
N ALA A 103 -27.31 -5.47 -3.83
CA ALA A 103 -27.02 -5.24 -5.26
C ALA A 103 -26.35 -3.88 -5.54
N HIS A 104 -26.71 -2.82 -4.80
CA HIS A 104 -26.08 -1.51 -4.95
C HIS A 104 -24.62 -1.46 -4.48
N VAL A 105 -24.26 -2.23 -3.44
CA VAL A 105 -22.87 -2.41 -2.99
C VAL A 105 -22.10 -3.23 -4.02
N MET A 106 -22.68 -4.33 -4.51
CA MET A 106 -22.07 -5.15 -5.56
C MET A 106 -21.80 -4.35 -6.83
N ARG A 107 -22.68 -3.41 -7.20
CA ARG A 107 -22.43 -2.49 -8.31
C ARG A 107 -21.24 -1.57 -8.05
N LYS A 108 -21.08 -1.04 -6.83
CA LYS A 108 -19.90 -0.23 -6.46
C LYS A 108 -18.62 -1.07 -6.48
N PHE A 109 -18.68 -2.30 -5.96
CA PHE A 109 -17.57 -3.25 -5.99
C PHE A 109 -17.12 -3.54 -7.43
N GLN A 110 -18.06 -3.85 -8.32
CA GLN A 110 -17.79 -4.10 -9.73
C GLN A 110 -17.08 -2.90 -10.39
N LEU A 111 -17.52 -1.67 -10.13
CA LEU A 111 -16.87 -0.46 -10.67
C LEU A 111 -15.45 -0.26 -10.14
N GLN A 112 -15.20 -0.60 -8.87
CA GLN A 112 -13.85 -0.58 -8.28
C GLN A 112 -12.97 -1.68 -8.89
N PHE A 113 -13.53 -2.86 -9.14
CA PHE A 113 -12.83 -3.98 -9.75
C PHE A 113 -12.45 -3.67 -11.22
N GLU A 114 -13.34 -3.05 -11.98
CA GLU A 114 -13.05 -2.59 -13.33
C GLU A 114 -11.85 -1.61 -13.36
N ARG A 115 -11.72 -0.75 -12.36
CA ARG A 115 -10.55 0.15 -12.22
C ARG A 115 -9.26 -0.63 -11.96
N LEU A 116 -9.31 -1.65 -11.10
CA LEU A 116 -8.17 -2.55 -10.87
C LEU A 116 -7.76 -3.26 -12.18
N VAL A 117 -8.74 -3.77 -12.93
CA VAL A 117 -8.48 -4.43 -14.23
C VAL A 117 -7.83 -3.46 -15.22
N VAL A 118 -8.33 -2.23 -15.32
CA VAL A 118 -7.74 -1.19 -16.18
C VAL A 118 -6.30 -0.91 -15.77
N LEU A 119 -6.03 -0.73 -14.48
CA LEU A 119 -4.67 -0.51 -13.97
C LEU A 119 -3.73 -1.65 -14.38
N ASP A 120 -4.06 -2.88 -13.97
CA ASP A 120 -3.21 -4.05 -14.16
C ASP A 120 -2.98 -4.35 -15.64
N TYR A 121 -3.98 -4.10 -16.49
CA TYR A 121 -3.84 -4.28 -17.92
C TYR A 121 -2.91 -3.22 -18.54
N ILE A 122 -3.04 -1.94 -18.17
CA ILE A 122 -2.20 -0.86 -18.68
C ILE A 122 -0.73 -1.05 -18.28
N ILE A 123 -0.47 -1.37 -17.01
CA ILE A 123 0.90 -1.58 -16.53
C ILE A 123 1.42 -2.98 -16.86
N ARG A 124 0.57 -3.85 -17.41
CA ARG A 124 0.85 -5.28 -17.66
C ARG A 124 1.39 -6.00 -16.43
N ASN A 125 0.68 -5.85 -15.30
CA ASN A 125 1.06 -6.50 -14.06
C ASN A 125 1.18 -8.02 -14.23
N THR A 126 2.32 -8.57 -13.84
CA THR A 126 2.63 -9.99 -14.01
C THR A 126 2.38 -10.81 -12.74
N ASP A 127 2.00 -10.16 -11.62
CA ASP A 127 1.86 -10.79 -10.29
C ASP A 127 0.56 -10.47 -9.53
N ARG A 128 -0.55 -10.22 -10.23
CA ARG A 128 -1.83 -10.01 -9.54
C ARG A 128 -2.50 -11.34 -9.18
N GLY A 129 -2.31 -11.79 -7.94
CA GLY A 129 -3.14 -12.81 -7.28
C GLY A 129 -4.24 -12.18 -6.41
N ASN A 130 -5.20 -12.98 -5.91
CA ASN A 130 -6.29 -12.51 -5.03
C ASN A 130 -5.85 -12.18 -3.58
N ASP A 131 -4.61 -12.46 -3.27
CA ASP A 131 -3.87 -12.05 -2.07
C ASP A 131 -3.20 -10.68 -2.22
N ASN A 132 -2.92 -10.24 -3.46
CA ASN A 132 -2.17 -9.02 -3.77
C ASN A 132 -3.06 -7.79 -4.02
N TRP A 133 -4.36 -7.86 -3.76
CA TRP A 133 -5.23 -6.70 -3.71
C TRP A 133 -6.20 -6.87 -2.55
N LEU A 134 -6.61 -5.74 -1.98
CA LEU A 134 -7.37 -5.72 -0.75
C LEU A 134 -8.76 -5.17 -0.99
N ILE A 135 -9.71 -5.66 -0.21
CA ILE A 135 -11.07 -5.16 -0.14
C ILE A 135 -11.32 -4.65 1.29
N LYS A 136 -11.88 -3.44 1.40
CA LYS A 136 -12.54 -2.95 2.60
C LYS A 136 -14.03 -3.00 2.36
N TYR A 137 -14.77 -3.66 3.25
CA TYR A 137 -16.21 -3.71 3.23
C TYR A 137 -16.75 -3.39 4.62
N ASP A 138 -17.46 -2.26 4.72
CA ASP A 138 -18.13 -1.83 5.94
C ASP A 138 -19.58 -2.33 5.88
N ALA A 139 -19.84 -3.44 6.57
CA ALA A 139 -21.19 -4.01 6.66
C ALA A 139 -22.13 -3.06 7.43
N PRO A 140 -23.43 -3.02 7.10
CA PRO A 140 -24.36 -2.19 7.84
C PRO A 140 -24.42 -2.67 9.29
N HIS A 141 -24.10 -1.79 10.25
CA HIS A 141 -24.27 -2.08 11.67
C HIS A 141 -25.76 -2.29 11.96
N ILE A 142 -26.17 -3.54 12.12
CA ILE A 142 -27.43 -3.85 12.82
C ILE A 142 -27.09 -3.82 14.30
N THR A 143 -27.19 -2.66 14.95
CA THR A 143 -27.13 -2.59 16.41
C THR A 143 -28.33 -3.33 16.99
N PRO A 144 -28.16 -4.45 17.73
CA PRO A 144 -29.26 -5.06 18.44
C PRO A 144 -29.47 -4.27 19.74
N ARG A 145 -30.62 -3.59 19.83
CA ARG A 145 -31.17 -2.95 21.04
C ARG A 145 -30.33 -1.82 21.66
N GLY A 146 -30.77 -0.60 21.39
CA GLY A 146 -30.50 0.59 22.18
C GLY A 146 -31.21 1.73 21.48
N ASP A 147 -32.03 2.50 22.20
CA ASP A 147 -32.79 3.64 21.71
C ASP A 147 -31.86 4.71 21.10
N VAL A 148 -31.43 4.51 19.86
CA VAL A 148 -30.76 5.55 19.07
C VAL A 148 -31.88 6.31 18.39
N ASP A 149 -32.12 7.54 18.84
CA ASP A 149 -33.08 8.46 18.26
C ASP A 149 -32.78 8.63 16.75
N MET A 150 -33.61 8.00 15.91
CA MET A 150 -33.46 7.96 14.45
C MET A 150 -33.94 9.26 13.79
N THR A 151 -33.69 10.41 14.43
CA THR A 151 -34.20 11.72 13.99
C THR A 151 -33.27 12.43 13.01
N ASP A 152 -32.01 11.97 12.86
CA ASP A 152 -31.03 12.60 11.97
C ASP A 152 -30.62 11.71 10.77
N PRO A 153 -30.99 12.06 9.51
CA PRO A 153 -30.64 11.32 8.29
C PRO A 153 -29.14 11.14 8.03
N THR A 154 -28.29 11.85 8.78
CA THR A 154 -26.83 11.79 8.67
C THR A 154 -26.19 10.58 9.36
N ASN A 155 -26.91 9.89 10.26
CA ASN A 155 -26.38 8.74 11.02
C ASN A 155 -26.55 7.37 10.33
N TRP A 156 -27.16 7.33 9.15
CA TRP A 156 -27.29 6.09 8.38
C TRP A 156 -25.96 5.76 7.71
N GLN A 157 -25.16 4.89 8.34
CA GLN A 157 -23.98 4.34 7.70
C GLN A 157 -24.40 3.45 6.53
N THR A 158 -24.33 4.02 5.32
CA THR A 158 -24.57 3.24 4.10
C THR A 158 -23.41 2.27 3.91
N PRO A 159 -23.66 1.00 3.59
CA PRO A 159 -22.60 0.04 3.35
C PRO A 159 -21.69 0.51 2.21
N GLU A 160 -20.39 0.52 2.48
CA GLU A 160 -19.36 0.99 1.56
C GLU A 160 -18.37 -0.14 1.27
N VAL A 161 -17.91 -0.18 0.01
CA VAL A 161 -16.91 -1.13 -0.47
C VAL A 161 -15.83 -0.37 -1.23
N SER A 162 -14.58 -0.67 -0.94
CA SER A 162 -13.40 -0.05 -1.57
C SER A 162 -12.34 -1.10 -1.87
N ILE A 163 -11.60 -0.92 -2.97
CA ILE A 163 -10.47 -1.78 -3.35
C ILE A 163 -9.17 -0.99 -3.21
N ALA A 164 -8.14 -1.67 -2.69
CA ALA A 164 -6.77 -1.17 -2.69
C ALA A 164 -5.85 -2.12 -3.48
N ALA A 165 -5.19 -1.61 -4.52
CA ALA A 165 -4.20 -2.33 -5.31
C ALA A 165 -2.81 -2.15 -4.68
N ILE A 166 -2.34 -3.18 -3.97
CA ILE A 166 -1.02 -3.22 -3.33
C ILE A 166 -0.05 -4.09 -4.13
N ASP A 167 1.22 -4.16 -3.73
CA ASP A 167 2.22 -5.05 -4.34
C ASP A 167 2.27 -5.00 -5.88
N ASN A 168 2.70 -3.85 -6.40
CA ASN A 168 2.79 -3.57 -7.84
C ASN A 168 4.23 -3.63 -8.34
N GLY A 169 5.13 -4.31 -7.62
CA GLY A 169 6.57 -4.34 -7.90
C GLY A 169 6.98 -5.16 -9.13
N LEU A 170 6.06 -5.90 -9.74
CA LEU A 170 6.31 -6.82 -10.85
C LEU A 170 5.40 -6.52 -12.04
N ALA A 171 5.40 -5.28 -12.51
CA ALA A 171 4.72 -4.81 -13.72
C ALA A 171 5.72 -4.35 -14.79
#